data_AF-A0A9E1EBX8-F1
#
_entry.id   AF-A0A9E1EBX8-F1
#
_cell.length_a   1.000
_cell.length_b   1.000
_cell.length_c   1.000
_cell.angle_alpha   90.00
_cell.angle_beta   90.00
_cell.angle_gamma   90.00
#
_symmetry.space_group_name_H-M   'P 1'
#
loop_
_entity.id
_entity.type
_entity.pdbx_description
1 polymer ?
#
loop_
_entity_poly.entity_id
_entity_poly.type
_entity_poly.pdbx_seq_one_letter_code
_entity_poly.pdbx_strand_id
1 'polypeptide(L)'
;MKRGTIHLYKIRILFLDREFEHDVYELIRAFYPESEIHTIYEEEAGQEEYNLSFTVSEENGSFVLRYKEEGHNGVTSAEKIKGHSCSQEEDAPVFCESEEESDRTLRKENKDIIKYGLYKLLVKLTGRTLPWGNLTGIRPVKLAMAMIESGMKNSETAQEMREQYLVSPEKTALAVAIANRERDILRKIDYEKGYSLYIGVPFCPSICLYCSFSSYPLKVWKDRVDAYVDALCREIRETAPMMKGRKLDTIYIGGGTPTTLEPEQLRRVLHQVEESFGFDSLLEFTIEAGRPDSITKEKLQAIREFPVTRISVNPQTMNQETLDIIGRRHTVEETEKAFLLARELGFDNINMDLIVGLPGEDISKVKNTLNRVRTLAPDSLTVHSLAVKRAARLNMFKDKYQEMTFENNQEIMNLTMEAAREMEMSPYYLYRQKNMKGNFENVGYAKTDKAGIYNILIMEEKQPIIALGAGGSSKLVFDGGRRIERVENVKDVTNYISRIEEMIERKRAGIERWL
;
A
#
# COMPACT_ATOMS: atom_id res chain seq x y z
N MET A 1 21.92 -27.39 -10.22
CA MET A 1 21.73 -25.97 -10.62
C MET A 1 22.78 -25.14 -9.91
N LYS A 2 23.67 -24.48 -10.67
CA LYS A 2 24.70 -23.60 -10.09
C LYS A 2 23.99 -22.43 -9.41
N ARG A 3 24.29 -22.20 -8.13
CA ARG A 3 23.92 -20.97 -7.40
C ARG A 3 24.38 -19.80 -8.25
N GLY A 4 23.46 -18.97 -8.73
CA GLY A 4 23.79 -17.81 -9.56
C GLY A 4 24.61 -16.84 -8.73
N THR A 5 25.86 -16.61 -9.14
CA THR A 5 26.71 -15.55 -8.61
C THR A 5 25.97 -14.22 -8.81
N ILE A 6 25.62 -13.54 -7.73
CA ILE A 6 24.98 -12.22 -7.79
C ILE A 6 26.11 -11.21 -8.03
N HIS A 7 26.21 -10.69 -9.25
CA HIS A 7 27.11 -9.59 -9.56
C HIS A 7 26.49 -8.29 -9.01
N LEU A 8 27.18 -7.64 -8.07
CA LEU A 8 26.88 -6.28 -7.65
C LEU A 8 27.30 -5.33 -8.77
N TYR A 9 26.34 -4.92 -9.60
CA TYR A 9 26.60 -3.99 -10.69
C TYR A 9 26.54 -2.55 -10.19
N LYS A 10 27.49 -1.71 -10.64
CA LYS A 10 27.35 -0.26 -10.65
C LYS A 10 26.67 0.15 -11.97
N ILE A 11 25.45 0.66 -11.90
CA ILE A 11 24.59 0.94 -13.06
C ILE A 11 24.42 2.45 -13.23
N ARG A 12 24.66 2.95 -14.44
CA ARG A 12 24.36 4.33 -14.85
C ARG A 12 23.07 4.37 -15.67
N ILE A 13 22.23 5.37 -15.43
CA ILE A 13 21.10 5.73 -16.30
C ILE A 13 21.30 7.17 -16.74
N LEU A 14 21.45 7.40 -18.05
CA LEU A 14 21.52 8.72 -18.66
C LEU A 14 20.13 9.07 -19.23
N PHE A 15 19.49 10.08 -18.63
CA PHE A 15 18.26 10.66 -19.16
C PHE A 15 18.56 11.92 -19.94
N LEU A 16 18.32 11.90 -21.24
CA LEU A 16 18.29 13.10 -22.08
C LEU A 16 16.92 13.79 -22.02
N ASP A 17 15.88 13.04 -21.63
CA ASP A 17 14.55 13.52 -21.29
C ASP A 17 14.10 12.90 -19.95
N ARG A 18 13.54 13.75 -19.08
CA ARG A 18 13.14 13.40 -17.70
C ARG A 18 11.69 12.92 -17.60
N GLU A 19 10.90 12.96 -18.68
CA GLU A 19 9.46 12.74 -18.61
C GLU A 19 9.06 11.36 -18.04
N PHE A 20 9.91 10.34 -18.22
CA PHE A 20 9.66 8.95 -17.81
C PHE A 20 10.73 8.38 -16.87
N GLU A 21 11.52 9.25 -16.22
CA GLU A 21 12.63 8.86 -15.34
C GLU A 21 12.21 7.85 -14.27
N HIS A 22 11.07 8.11 -13.62
CA HIS A 22 10.60 7.28 -12.51
C HIS A 22 10.32 5.84 -12.96
N ASP A 23 9.60 5.66 -14.07
CA ASP A 23 9.21 4.34 -14.56
C ASP A 23 10.43 3.52 -15.02
N VAL A 24 11.38 4.17 -15.71
CA VAL A 24 12.63 3.55 -16.14
C VAL A 24 13.48 3.13 -14.93
N TYR A 25 13.66 4.03 -13.96
CA TYR A 25 14.42 3.75 -12.75
C TYR A 25 13.84 2.56 -11.98
N GLU A 26 12.52 2.57 -11.71
CA GLU A 26 11.88 1.50 -10.93
C GLU A 26 11.96 0.15 -11.65
N LEU A 27 11.86 0.12 -12.98
CA LEU A 27 11.93 -1.12 -13.73
C LEU A 27 13.36 -1.70 -13.72
N ILE A 28 14.38 -0.88 -13.95
CA ILE A 28 15.79 -1.31 -13.83
C ILE A 28 16.07 -1.78 -12.40
N ARG A 29 15.60 -1.04 -11.39
CA ARG A 29 15.76 -1.41 -9.98
C ARG A 29 15.09 -2.74 -9.64
N ALA A 30 13.96 -3.07 -10.26
CA ALA A 30 13.28 -4.35 -10.04
C ALA A 30 14.08 -5.54 -10.58
N PHE A 31 14.80 -5.38 -11.69
CA PHE A 31 15.70 -6.40 -12.24
C PHE A 31 17.05 -6.48 -11.52
N TYR A 32 17.52 -5.35 -10.98
CA TYR A 32 18.80 -5.19 -10.31
C TYR A 32 18.64 -4.63 -8.88
N PRO A 33 18.00 -5.37 -7.95
CA PRO A 33 17.59 -4.84 -6.64
C PRO A 33 18.76 -4.47 -5.71
N GLU A 34 19.90 -5.16 -5.86
CA GLU A 34 21.11 -5.00 -5.04
C GLU A 34 22.16 -4.09 -5.68
N SER A 35 21.94 -3.66 -6.92
CA SER A 35 22.86 -2.81 -7.65
C SER A 35 22.79 -1.35 -7.18
N GLU A 36 23.92 -0.66 -7.29
CA GLU A 36 23.98 0.78 -7.12
C GLU A 36 23.58 1.45 -8.43
N ILE A 37 22.52 2.25 -8.42
CA ILE A 37 21.97 2.90 -9.61
C ILE A 37 22.18 4.41 -9.49
N HIS A 38 22.95 4.97 -10.42
CA HIS A 38 23.22 6.41 -10.54
C HIS A 38 22.46 6.98 -11.73
N THR A 39 21.61 7.97 -11.47
CA THR A 39 20.91 8.72 -12.50
C THR A 39 21.68 9.99 -12.81
N ILE A 40 21.96 10.23 -14.09
CA ILE A 40 22.64 11.44 -14.55
C ILE A 40 21.91 12.07 -15.75
N TYR A 41 22.18 13.35 -15.98
CA TYR A 41 21.44 14.17 -16.94
C TYR A 41 22.31 14.82 -18.03
N GLU A 42 23.63 14.73 -17.89
CA GLU A 42 24.60 15.23 -18.87
C GLU A 42 25.72 14.19 -19.01
N GLU A 43 26.38 14.13 -20.16
CA GLU A 43 27.59 13.33 -20.31
C GLU A 43 28.74 14.02 -19.56
N GLU A 44 28.89 13.73 -18.27
CA GLU A 44 30.08 14.17 -17.53
C GLU A 44 31.36 13.55 -18.13
N ALA A 45 32.36 14.39 -18.38
CA ALA A 45 33.71 13.99 -18.78
C ALA A 45 34.51 13.47 -17.57
N GLY A 46 33.99 12.43 -16.91
CA GLY A 46 34.61 11.77 -15.76
C GLY A 46 34.62 10.26 -15.94
N GLN A 47 35.79 9.64 -15.80
CA GLN A 47 36.01 8.19 -15.87
C GLN A 47 35.48 7.49 -14.60
N GLU A 48 34.18 7.51 -14.34
CA GLU A 48 33.59 6.49 -13.48
C GLU A 48 33.30 5.24 -14.31
N GLU A 49 33.93 4.12 -13.96
CA GLU A 49 33.63 2.82 -14.58
C GLU A 49 32.29 2.29 -14.03
N TYR A 50 31.30 2.24 -14.92
CA TYR A 50 30.00 1.61 -14.68
C TYR A 50 29.96 0.28 -15.42
N ASN A 51 29.47 -0.77 -14.75
CA ASN A 51 29.38 -2.10 -15.35
C ASN A 51 28.23 -2.20 -16.37
N LEU A 52 27.13 -1.47 -16.13
CA LEU A 52 26.04 -1.28 -17.10
C LEU A 52 25.70 0.21 -17.22
N SER A 53 25.47 0.67 -18.44
CA SER A 53 24.92 2.01 -18.71
C SER A 53 23.67 1.88 -19.55
N PHE A 54 22.59 2.57 -19.18
CA PHE A 54 21.38 2.71 -19.97
C PHE A 54 21.23 4.17 -20.43
N THR A 55 20.83 4.37 -21.69
CA THR A 55 20.52 5.71 -22.23
C THR A 55 19.11 5.68 -22.80
N VAL A 56 18.32 6.68 -22.40
CA VAL A 56 16.98 6.92 -22.95
C VAL A 56 17.01 8.23 -23.72
N SER A 57 16.73 8.18 -25.02
CA SER A 57 16.64 9.35 -25.90
C SER A 57 15.37 9.33 -26.74
N GLU A 58 14.85 10.50 -27.09
CA GLU A 58 13.84 10.64 -28.13
C GLU A 58 14.54 11.01 -29.45
N GLU A 59 14.30 10.21 -30.48
CA GLU A 59 14.85 10.40 -31.83
C GLU A 59 13.71 10.25 -32.86
N ASN A 60 13.45 11.30 -33.63
CA ASN A 60 12.43 11.32 -34.69
C ASN A 60 11.02 10.87 -34.20
N GLY A 61 10.62 11.25 -32.99
CA GLY A 61 9.32 10.88 -32.40
C GLY A 61 9.21 9.40 -31.99
N SER A 62 10.35 8.73 -31.79
CA SER A 62 10.48 7.38 -31.23
C SER A 62 11.47 7.39 -30.07
N PHE A 63 11.26 6.55 -29.05
CA PHE A 63 12.17 6.45 -27.91
C PHE A 63 13.21 5.35 -28.13
N VAL A 64 14.50 5.70 -28.11
CA VAL A 64 15.60 4.76 -28.29
C VAL A 64 16.21 4.43 -26.94
N LEU A 65 16.24 3.13 -26.62
CA LEU A 65 16.87 2.59 -25.40
C LEU A 65 18.22 1.96 -25.76
N ARG A 66 19.32 2.55 -25.33
CA ARG A 66 20.66 1.98 -25.53
C ARG A 66 21.18 1.39 -24.24
N TYR A 67 21.94 0.30 -24.32
CA TYR A 67 22.69 -0.20 -23.17
C TYR A 67 24.15 -0.47 -23.52
N LYS A 68 25.02 -0.37 -22.53
CA LYS A 68 26.43 -0.72 -22.65
C LYS A 68 26.83 -1.58 -21.46
N GLU A 69 27.44 -2.73 -21.73
CA GLU A 69 28.00 -3.62 -20.71
C GLU A 69 29.52 -3.70 -20.92
N GLU A 70 30.27 -3.90 -19.85
CA GLU A 70 31.73 -4.01 -19.89
C GLU A 70 32.17 -5.14 -20.85
N GLY A 71 32.79 -4.76 -21.98
CA GLY A 71 33.23 -5.68 -23.03
C GLY A 71 32.17 -6.07 -24.08
N HIS A 72 30.90 -5.66 -23.96
CA HIS A 72 29.83 -5.90 -24.94
C HIS A 72 28.96 -4.66 -25.14
N ASN A 73 28.90 -4.16 -26.38
CA ASN A 73 27.99 -3.07 -26.76
C ASN A 73 26.74 -3.67 -27.41
N GLY A 74 25.55 -3.31 -26.93
CA GLY A 74 24.29 -3.73 -27.55
C GLY A 74 23.32 -2.58 -27.69
N VAL A 75 22.68 -2.47 -28.86
CA VAL A 75 21.59 -1.51 -29.07
C VAL A 75 20.29 -2.31 -29.14
N THR A 76 19.25 -1.84 -28.46
CA THR A 76 17.89 -2.36 -28.63
C THR A 76 16.96 -1.17 -28.85
N SER A 77 16.62 -0.89 -30.10
CA SER A 77 15.61 0.12 -30.39
C SER A 77 14.25 -0.36 -29.87
N ALA A 78 13.58 0.48 -29.07
CA ALA A 78 12.16 0.35 -28.83
C ALA A 78 11.46 1.16 -29.91
N GLU A 79 11.19 0.53 -31.05
CA GLU A 79 10.51 1.22 -32.15
C GLU A 79 9.03 1.45 -31.82
N LYS A 80 8.51 2.58 -32.30
CA LYS A 80 7.09 2.87 -32.35
C LYS A 80 6.42 1.78 -33.20
N ILE A 81 5.76 0.81 -32.56
CA ILE A 81 4.85 -0.08 -33.27
C ILE A 81 3.65 0.78 -33.68
N LYS A 82 3.60 1.23 -34.94
CA LYS A 82 2.36 1.76 -35.51
C LYS A 82 1.32 0.63 -35.49
N GLY A 83 0.29 0.78 -34.66
CA GLY A 83 -0.93 -0.04 -34.68
C GLY A 83 -1.62 0.04 -33.32
N HIS A 84 -2.68 0.81 -33.09
CA HIS A 84 -3.80 1.09 -33.97
C HIS A 84 -4.08 2.59 -34.06
N SER A 85 -3.64 3.24 -35.14
CA SER A 85 -4.49 4.28 -35.70
C SER A 85 -5.68 3.55 -36.30
N CYS A 86 -6.87 3.77 -35.76
CA CYS A 86 -8.10 3.49 -36.48
C CYS A 86 -7.99 4.23 -37.83
N SER A 87 -7.67 3.50 -38.89
CA SER A 87 -7.69 4.02 -40.24
C SER A 87 -9.14 4.36 -40.57
N GLN A 88 -9.33 5.60 -41.01
CA GLN A 88 -10.58 6.26 -41.38
C GLN A 88 -11.48 5.37 -42.26
N GLU A 89 -12.78 5.29 -41.95
CA GLU A 89 -13.87 6.02 -42.61
C GLU A 89 -15.23 5.52 -42.05
N GLU A 90 -16.23 6.40 -42.10
CA GLU A 90 -17.68 6.22 -41.79
C GLU A 90 -18.20 6.69 -40.41
N ASP A 91 -18.54 7.99 -40.38
CA ASP A 91 -19.76 8.62 -39.82
C ASP A 91 -20.29 8.18 -38.43
N ALA A 92 -19.93 8.94 -37.38
CA ALA A 92 -20.82 9.30 -36.25
C ALA A 92 -20.13 10.35 -35.33
N PRO A 93 -20.88 11.23 -34.64
CA PRO A 93 -20.40 12.56 -34.27
C PRO A 93 -19.42 12.54 -33.09
N VAL A 94 -18.25 13.10 -33.34
CA VAL A 94 -17.17 13.35 -32.37
C VAL A 94 -17.64 14.41 -31.38
N PHE A 95 -17.80 14.01 -30.11
CA PHE A 95 -17.75 14.93 -28.99
C PHE A 95 -16.33 15.47 -28.90
N CYS A 96 -16.17 16.80 -28.92
CA CYS A 96 -14.88 17.46 -28.81
C CYS A 96 -14.18 17.12 -27.48
N GLU A 97 -13.16 16.26 -27.51
CA GLU A 97 -12.21 16.09 -26.41
C GLU A 97 -11.29 17.33 -26.35
N SER A 98 -11.05 17.83 -25.14
CA SER A 98 -10.18 19.00 -24.92
C SER A 98 -8.70 18.69 -25.18
N GLU A 99 -7.89 19.68 -25.58
CA GLU A 99 -6.45 19.53 -25.86
C GLU A 99 -5.67 18.86 -24.70
N GLU A 100 -6.05 19.15 -23.44
CA GLU A 100 -5.43 18.56 -22.24
C GLU A 100 -5.65 17.03 -22.11
N GLU A 101 -6.76 16.51 -22.62
CA GLU A 101 -7.11 15.09 -22.55
C GLU A 101 -6.39 14.27 -23.63
N SER A 102 -6.20 14.87 -24.81
CA SER A 102 -5.34 14.35 -25.88
C SER A 102 -3.88 14.22 -25.42
N ASP A 103 -3.32 15.27 -24.82
CA ASP A 103 -1.92 15.28 -24.36
C ASP A 103 -1.66 14.25 -23.25
N ARG A 104 -2.61 14.08 -22.33
CA ARG A 104 -2.52 13.05 -21.28
C ARG A 104 -2.52 11.63 -21.84
N THR A 105 -3.33 11.39 -22.86
CA THR A 105 -3.45 10.08 -23.50
C THR A 105 -2.15 9.74 -24.23
N LEU A 106 -1.63 10.66 -25.04
CA LEU A 106 -0.36 10.50 -25.74
C LEU A 106 0.80 10.24 -24.78
N ARG A 107 0.87 10.99 -23.67
CA ARG A 107 1.88 10.79 -22.63
C ARG A 107 1.81 9.41 -21.99
N LYS A 108 0.59 8.89 -21.76
CA LYS A 108 0.38 7.55 -21.21
C LYS A 108 0.87 6.47 -22.19
N GLU A 109 0.55 6.60 -23.47
CA GLU A 109 0.97 5.66 -24.52
C GLU A 109 2.50 5.61 -24.64
N ASN A 110 3.16 6.77 -24.69
CA ASN A 110 4.62 6.87 -24.73
C ASN A 110 5.28 6.15 -23.54
N LYS A 111 4.75 6.39 -22.33
CA LYS A 111 5.22 5.72 -21.12
C LYS A 111 5.08 4.19 -21.21
N ASP A 112 3.94 3.69 -21.68
CA ASP A 112 3.67 2.25 -21.74
C ASP A 112 4.59 1.56 -22.79
N ILE A 113 4.85 2.22 -23.93
CA ILE A 113 5.80 1.75 -24.96
C ILE A 113 7.22 1.66 -24.42
N ILE A 114 7.72 2.71 -23.76
CA ILE A 114 9.07 2.74 -23.18
C ILE A 114 9.23 1.60 -22.17
N LYS A 115 8.25 1.42 -21.28
CA LYS A 115 8.27 0.36 -20.27
C LYS A 115 8.25 -1.03 -20.89
N TYR A 116 7.46 -1.23 -21.95
CA TYR A 116 7.41 -2.49 -22.68
C TYR A 116 8.78 -2.83 -23.30
N GLY A 117 9.37 -1.88 -24.05
CA GLY A 117 10.67 -2.04 -24.68
C GLY A 117 11.78 -2.30 -23.66
N LEU A 118 11.82 -1.51 -22.58
CA LEU A 118 12.78 -1.65 -21.49
C LEU A 118 12.64 -3.01 -20.80
N TYR A 119 11.41 -3.47 -20.52
CA TYR A 119 11.19 -4.77 -19.92
C TYR A 119 11.74 -5.90 -20.80
N LYS A 120 11.43 -5.91 -22.10
CA LYS A 120 11.93 -6.93 -23.04
C LYS A 120 13.46 -6.94 -23.10
N LEU A 121 14.08 -5.76 -23.10
CA LEU A 121 15.53 -5.63 -23.03
C LEU A 121 16.08 -6.25 -21.74
N LEU A 122 15.53 -5.88 -20.58
CA LEU A 122 15.99 -6.39 -19.28
C LEU A 122 15.81 -7.91 -19.14
N VAL A 123 14.73 -8.48 -19.66
CA VAL A 123 14.53 -9.94 -19.74
C VAL A 123 15.64 -10.59 -20.58
N LYS A 124 15.99 -10.00 -21.72
CA LYS A 124 17.07 -10.52 -22.59
C LYS A 124 18.44 -10.46 -21.90
N LEU A 125 18.72 -9.39 -21.16
CA LEU A 125 20.00 -9.21 -20.45
C LEU A 125 20.13 -10.14 -19.24
N THR A 126 19.05 -10.30 -18.47
CA THR A 126 19.10 -11.02 -17.19
C THR A 126 18.69 -12.48 -17.28
N GLY A 127 17.97 -12.87 -18.34
CA GLY A 127 17.32 -14.17 -18.46
C GLY A 127 16.18 -14.39 -17.46
N ARG A 128 15.71 -13.34 -16.78
CA ARG A 128 14.68 -13.40 -15.73
C ARG A 128 13.43 -12.64 -16.16
N THR A 129 12.28 -13.00 -15.58
CA THR A 129 11.01 -12.30 -15.75
C THR A 129 10.46 -11.87 -14.39
N LEU A 130 9.69 -10.79 -14.35
CA LEU A 130 8.99 -10.34 -13.15
C LEU A 130 7.53 -10.80 -13.16
N PRO A 131 6.94 -11.24 -12.03
CA PRO A 131 5.55 -11.69 -11.98
C PRO A 131 4.53 -10.64 -12.45
N TRP A 132 4.81 -9.37 -12.19
CA TRP A 132 3.97 -8.23 -12.57
C TRP A 132 4.39 -7.55 -13.88
N GLY A 133 5.26 -8.19 -14.67
CA GLY A 133 5.69 -7.67 -15.97
C GLY A 133 6.32 -6.29 -15.88
N ASN A 134 5.88 -5.39 -16.77
CA ASN A 134 6.38 -4.02 -16.84
C ASN A 134 5.67 -3.06 -15.86
N LEU A 135 4.75 -3.54 -15.01
CA LEU A 135 4.03 -2.67 -14.08
C LEU A 135 4.95 -2.12 -12.99
N THR A 136 5.09 -0.79 -12.96
CA THR A 136 5.86 -0.02 -11.97
C THR A 136 4.98 0.55 -10.85
N GLY A 137 3.66 0.55 -11.06
CA GLY A 137 2.68 1.10 -10.12
C GLY A 137 2.45 0.25 -8.87
N ILE A 138 2.02 0.93 -7.80
CA ILE A 138 1.69 0.35 -6.49
C ILE A 138 0.39 -0.49 -6.54
N ARG A 139 -0.53 -0.21 -7.48
CA ARG A 139 -1.91 -0.75 -7.44
C ARG A 139 -2.28 -1.43 -8.76
N PRO A 140 -1.86 -2.69 -8.96
CA PRO A 140 -2.15 -3.40 -10.20
C PRO A 140 -3.63 -3.79 -10.34
N VAL A 141 -4.37 -3.93 -9.24
CA VAL A 141 -5.81 -4.28 -9.27
C VAL A 141 -6.64 -3.16 -9.88
N LYS A 142 -6.36 -1.90 -9.53
CA LYS A 142 -7.00 -0.71 -10.13
C LYS A 142 -6.98 -0.69 -11.66
N LEU A 143 -5.92 -1.23 -12.28
CA LEU A 143 -5.84 -1.36 -13.74
C LEU A 143 -6.87 -2.36 -14.28
N ALA A 144 -6.95 -3.55 -13.66
CA ALA A 144 -7.94 -4.57 -14.02
C ALA A 144 -9.37 -4.08 -13.74
N MET A 145 -9.59 -3.42 -12.61
CA MET A 145 -10.86 -2.83 -12.22
C MET A 145 -11.34 -1.81 -13.26
N ALA A 146 -10.47 -0.90 -13.70
CA ALA A 146 -10.83 0.11 -14.71
C ALA A 146 -11.25 -0.52 -16.05
N MET A 147 -10.55 -1.57 -16.51
CA MET A 147 -10.92 -2.31 -17.73
C MET A 147 -12.28 -3.00 -17.57
N ILE A 148 -12.52 -3.65 -16.42
CA ILE A 148 -13.78 -4.34 -16.14
C ILE A 148 -14.94 -3.33 -16.05
N GLU A 149 -14.73 -2.17 -15.44
CA GLU A 149 -15.72 -1.09 -15.36
C GLU A 149 -16.01 -0.44 -16.73
N SER A 150 -15.04 -0.44 -17.65
CA SER A 150 -15.26 0.01 -19.03
C SER A 150 -16.01 -1.01 -19.90
N GLY A 151 -16.50 -2.11 -19.30
CA GLY A 151 -17.29 -3.14 -19.97
C GLY A 151 -16.48 -4.30 -20.55
N MET A 152 -15.15 -4.32 -20.37
CA MET A 152 -14.30 -5.41 -20.85
C MET A 152 -14.58 -6.70 -20.08
N LYS A 153 -14.63 -7.84 -20.77
CA LYS A 153 -14.80 -9.15 -20.13
C LYS A 153 -13.53 -9.55 -19.38
N ASN A 154 -13.67 -10.35 -18.33
CA ASN A 154 -12.54 -10.90 -17.57
C ASN A 154 -11.46 -11.56 -18.46
N SER A 155 -11.87 -12.25 -19.54
CA SER A 155 -10.94 -12.89 -20.49
C SER A 155 -10.15 -11.88 -21.30
N GLU A 156 -10.79 -10.80 -21.74
CA GLU A 156 -10.18 -9.71 -22.51
C GLU A 156 -9.25 -8.90 -21.61
N THR A 157 -9.68 -8.55 -20.39
CA THR A 157 -8.83 -7.91 -19.37
C THR A 157 -7.59 -8.76 -19.08
N ALA A 158 -7.77 -10.07 -18.93
CA ALA A 158 -6.64 -10.98 -18.70
C ALA A 158 -5.71 -11.11 -19.91
N GLN A 159 -6.22 -10.96 -21.14
CA GLN A 159 -5.40 -10.94 -22.34
C GLN A 159 -4.59 -9.64 -22.40
N GLU A 160 -5.25 -8.49 -22.22
CA GLU A 160 -4.65 -7.16 -22.22
C GLU A 160 -3.51 -7.04 -21.19
N MET A 161 -3.75 -7.50 -19.95
CA MET A 161 -2.73 -7.53 -18.90
C MET A 161 -1.50 -8.37 -19.26
N ARG A 162 -1.69 -9.48 -19.97
CA ARG A 162 -0.59 -10.36 -20.39
C ARG A 162 0.16 -9.84 -21.61
N GLU A 163 -0.54 -9.22 -22.55
CA GLU A 163 0.03 -8.78 -23.82
C GLU A 163 0.67 -7.40 -23.69
N GLN A 164 -0.05 -6.40 -23.18
CA GLN A 164 0.46 -5.02 -23.07
C GLN A 164 1.38 -4.82 -21.87
N TYR A 165 1.04 -5.45 -20.75
CA TYR A 165 1.75 -5.23 -19.48
C TYR A 165 2.68 -6.38 -19.09
N LEU A 166 2.69 -7.46 -19.87
CA LEU A 166 3.58 -8.63 -19.69
C LEU A 166 3.44 -9.27 -18.30
N VAL A 167 2.25 -9.13 -17.67
CA VAL A 167 1.94 -9.70 -16.36
C VAL A 167 1.82 -11.22 -16.49
N SER A 168 2.38 -11.97 -15.53
CA SER A 168 2.29 -13.43 -15.53
C SER A 168 0.84 -13.93 -15.46
N PRO A 169 0.52 -15.13 -15.99
CA PRO A 169 -0.82 -15.70 -15.92
C PRO A 169 -1.38 -15.76 -14.50
N GLU A 170 -0.56 -16.13 -13.51
CA GLU A 170 -0.95 -16.27 -12.12
C GLU A 170 -1.33 -14.92 -11.50
N LYS A 171 -0.53 -13.87 -11.74
CA LYS A 171 -0.82 -12.52 -11.23
C LYS A 171 -1.99 -11.87 -11.95
N THR A 172 -2.16 -12.15 -13.24
CA THR A 172 -3.32 -11.70 -14.01
C THR A 172 -4.61 -12.31 -13.46
N ALA A 173 -4.64 -13.62 -13.22
CA ALA A 173 -5.80 -14.28 -12.62
C ALA A 173 -6.12 -13.72 -11.23
N LEU A 174 -5.08 -13.48 -10.41
CA LEU A 174 -5.22 -12.85 -9.10
C LEU A 174 -5.81 -11.44 -9.19
N ALA A 175 -5.28 -10.58 -10.06
CA ALA A 175 -5.74 -9.20 -10.22
C ALA A 175 -7.20 -9.14 -10.70
N VAL A 176 -7.58 -9.96 -11.69
CA VAL A 176 -8.96 -10.04 -12.19
C VAL A 176 -9.91 -10.58 -11.12
N ALA A 177 -9.50 -11.60 -10.36
CA ALA A 177 -10.32 -12.15 -9.28
C ALA A 177 -10.56 -11.12 -8.18
N ILE A 178 -9.52 -10.40 -7.75
CA ILE A 178 -9.63 -9.34 -6.75
C ILE A 178 -10.50 -8.20 -7.28
N ALA A 179 -10.28 -7.71 -8.51
CA ALA A 179 -11.06 -6.62 -9.08
C ALA A 179 -12.56 -6.94 -9.13
N ASN A 180 -12.94 -8.17 -9.51
CA ASN A 180 -14.33 -8.60 -9.46
C ASN A 180 -14.89 -8.61 -8.03
N ARG A 181 -14.10 -9.08 -7.06
CA ARG A 181 -14.52 -9.12 -5.66
C ARG A 181 -14.63 -7.71 -5.06
N GLU A 182 -13.69 -6.82 -5.34
CA GLU A 182 -13.76 -5.41 -4.95
C GLU A 182 -15.00 -4.75 -5.54
N ARG A 183 -15.26 -4.95 -6.84
CA ARG A 183 -16.48 -4.48 -7.50
C ARG A 183 -17.73 -4.95 -6.78
N ASP A 184 -17.78 -6.22 -6.36
CA ASP A 184 -18.91 -6.81 -5.66
C ASP A 184 -19.11 -6.26 -4.24
N ILE A 185 -18.03 -6.09 -3.50
CA ILE A 185 -18.03 -5.51 -2.15
C ILE A 185 -18.49 -4.05 -2.20
N LEU A 186 -17.96 -3.28 -3.16
CA LEU A 186 -18.20 -1.85 -3.25
C LEU A 186 -19.54 -1.49 -3.93
N ARG A 187 -20.34 -2.45 -4.40
CA ARG A 187 -21.66 -2.18 -5.04
C ARG A 187 -22.61 -1.35 -4.16
N LYS A 188 -22.42 -1.37 -2.84
CA LYS A 188 -23.26 -0.67 -1.84
C LYS A 188 -22.75 0.72 -1.47
N ILE A 189 -21.57 1.12 -1.99
CA ILE A 189 -20.95 2.42 -1.70
C ILE A 189 -21.55 3.48 -2.63
N ASP A 190 -21.87 4.64 -2.05
CA ASP A 190 -22.22 5.84 -2.81
C ASP A 190 -20.94 6.61 -3.14
N TYR A 191 -20.38 6.42 -4.33
CA TYR A 191 -19.12 7.07 -4.70
C TYR A 191 -19.22 8.59 -4.89
N GLU A 192 -20.43 9.13 -5.09
CA GLU A 192 -20.62 10.55 -5.37
C GLU A 192 -20.74 11.36 -4.07
N LYS A 193 -21.52 10.84 -3.11
CA LYS A 193 -21.83 11.54 -1.86
C LYS A 193 -21.26 10.85 -0.63
N GLY A 194 -20.68 9.67 -0.78
CA GLY A 194 -20.00 8.94 0.28
C GLY A 194 -18.62 9.47 0.63
N TYR A 195 -18.14 9.13 1.82
CA TYR A 195 -16.75 9.33 2.25
C TYR A 195 -16.36 8.35 3.36
N SER A 196 -15.06 8.18 3.55
CA SER A 196 -14.49 7.47 4.70
C SER A 196 -13.88 8.43 5.71
N LEU A 197 -13.94 8.07 6.98
CA LEU A 197 -13.24 8.74 8.05
C LEU A 197 -12.03 7.91 8.50
N TYR A 198 -10.85 8.52 8.53
CA TYR A 198 -9.66 7.96 9.15
C TYR A 198 -9.30 8.75 10.39
N ILE A 199 -9.04 8.07 11.50
CA ILE A 199 -8.63 8.68 12.76
C ILE A 199 -7.27 8.10 13.16
N GLY A 200 -6.23 8.93 13.13
CA GLY A 200 -4.90 8.53 13.55
C GLY A 200 -4.72 8.67 15.06
N VAL A 201 -4.24 7.62 15.73
CA VAL A 201 -3.72 7.66 17.10
C VAL A 201 -2.23 7.28 17.03
N PRO A 202 -1.29 8.24 17.18
CA PRO A 202 0.09 8.06 16.76
C PRO A 202 0.97 7.43 17.85
N PHE A 203 0.38 6.94 18.95
CA PHE A 203 1.13 6.36 20.07
C PHE A 203 1.31 4.85 19.91
N CYS A 204 2.48 4.34 20.28
CA CYS A 204 2.79 2.91 20.34
C CYS A 204 3.47 2.56 21.67
N PRO A 205 3.35 1.33 22.19
CA PRO A 205 4.13 0.90 23.37
C PRO A 205 5.65 1.02 23.12
N SER A 206 6.08 0.65 21.91
CA SER A 206 7.45 0.79 21.40
C SER A 206 7.46 1.01 19.89
N ILE A 207 8.54 1.57 19.33
CA ILE A 207 8.74 1.69 17.88
C ILE A 207 9.39 0.41 17.34
N CYS A 208 8.69 -0.31 16.45
CA CYS A 208 9.21 -1.51 15.80
C CYS A 208 10.33 -1.16 14.79
N LEU A 209 11.26 -2.09 14.59
CA LEU A 209 12.44 -1.92 13.73
C LEU A 209 12.09 -1.63 12.26
N TYR A 210 11.01 -2.24 11.75
CA TYR A 210 10.52 -2.09 10.38
C TYR A 210 9.51 -0.93 10.22
N CYS A 211 9.04 -0.33 11.32
CA CYS A 211 7.97 0.66 11.26
C CYS A 211 8.45 1.92 10.53
N SER A 212 7.60 2.44 9.65
CA SER A 212 7.83 3.69 8.92
C SER A 212 6.73 4.73 9.13
N PHE A 213 5.77 4.42 10.02
CA PHE A 213 4.73 5.33 10.42
C PHE A 213 5.28 6.35 11.42
N SER A 214 4.69 7.54 11.44
CA SER A 214 4.96 8.56 12.45
C SER A 214 4.39 8.10 13.79
N SER A 215 5.17 7.29 14.52
CA SER A 215 4.75 6.70 15.80
C SER A 215 5.61 7.20 16.96
N TYR A 216 4.96 7.44 18.09
CA TYR A 216 5.56 8.03 19.29
C TYR A 216 5.50 7.04 20.46
N PRO A 217 6.62 6.77 21.15
CA PRO A 217 6.63 5.84 22.28
C PRO A 217 5.78 6.38 23.44
N LEU A 218 4.76 5.62 23.86
CA LEU A 218 3.81 6.03 24.90
C LEU A 218 4.51 6.46 26.19
N LYS A 219 5.56 5.75 26.61
CA LYS A 219 6.32 6.07 27.83
C LYS A 219 6.87 7.51 27.85
N VAL A 220 7.21 8.06 26.69
CA VAL A 220 7.73 9.43 26.54
C VAL A 220 6.61 10.46 26.45
N TRP A 221 5.45 10.06 25.91
CA TRP A 221 4.34 10.96 25.59
C TRP A 221 3.14 10.87 26.53
N LYS A 222 3.19 10.00 27.53
CA LYS A 222 2.07 9.73 28.47
C LYS A 222 1.40 11.01 28.99
N ASP A 223 2.18 12.03 29.36
CA ASP A 223 1.69 13.27 29.98
C ASP A 223 1.08 14.24 28.95
N ARG A 224 1.11 13.88 27.66
CA ARG A 224 0.52 14.64 26.55
C ARG A 224 -0.61 13.88 25.84
N VAL A 225 -0.91 12.65 26.26
CA VAL A 225 -1.96 11.85 25.61
C VAL A 225 -3.33 12.52 25.76
N ASP A 226 -3.66 13.02 26.95
CA ASP A 226 -4.93 13.73 27.15
C ASP A 226 -5.04 15.00 26.32
N ALA A 227 -3.98 15.82 26.26
CA ALA A 227 -3.94 17.00 25.41
C ALA A 227 -4.07 16.66 23.92
N TYR A 228 -3.54 15.52 23.49
CA TYR A 228 -3.74 14.99 22.14
C TYR A 228 -5.20 14.57 21.91
N VAL A 229 -5.80 13.84 22.86
CA VAL A 229 -7.20 13.43 22.80
C VAL A 229 -8.12 14.66 22.76
N ASP A 230 -7.84 15.71 23.55
CA ASP A 230 -8.59 16.97 23.52
C ASP A 230 -8.56 17.62 22.13
N ALA A 231 -7.35 17.74 21.54
CA ALA A 231 -7.17 18.28 20.21
C ALA A 231 -7.88 17.42 19.14
N LEU A 232 -7.78 16.10 19.25
CA LEU A 232 -8.44 15.17 18.34
C LEU A 232 -9.96 15.25 18.44
N CYS A 233 -10.54 15.24 19.64
CA CYS A 233 -11.97 15.41 19.86
C CYS A 233 -12.47 16.73 19.28
N ARG A 234 -11.68 17.81 19.43
CA ARG A 234 -11.99 19.10 18.83
C ARG A 234 -11.99 19.02 17.29
N GLU A 235 -10.99 18.41 16.70
CA GLU A 235 -10.92 18.24 15.24
C GLU A 235 -12.09 17.40 14.70
N ILE A 236 -12.45 16.32 15.39
CA ILE A 236 -13.64 15.48 15.09
C ILE A 236 -14.90 16.34 15.06
N ARG A 237 -15.14 17.10 16.14
CA ARG A 237 -16.32 17.95 16.30
C ARG A 237 -16.43 19.01 15.21
N GLU A 238 -15.33 19.68 14.88
CA GLU A 238 -15.32 20.76 13.91
C GLU A 238 -15.39 20.25 12.45
N THR A 239 -14.88 19.05 12.18
CA THR A 239 -14.91 18.46 10.84
C THR A 239 -16.30 17.97 10.45
N ALA A 240 -17.09 17.45 11.40
CA ALA A 240 -18.40 16.86 11.08
C ALA A 240 -19.38 17.83 10.39
N PRO A 241 -19.56 19.09 10.83
CA PRO A 241 -20.36 20.07 10.10
C PRO A 241 -19.92 20.32 8.66
N MET A 242 -18.61 20.23 8.38
CA MET A 242 -18.06 20.42 7.03
C MET A 242 -18.48 19.29 6.07
N MET A 243 -18.79 18.12 6.62
CA MET A 243 -19.20 16.93 5.85
C MET A 243 -20.71 16.75 5.83
N LYS A 244 -21.49 17.74 6.30
CA LYS A 244 -22.95 17.66 6.31
C LYS A 244 -23.50 17.48 4.89
N GLY A 245 -24.38 16.50 4.71
CA GLY A 245 -24.96 16.15 3.41
C GLY A 245 -24.18 15.09 2.63
N ARG A 246 -23.00 14.67 3.13
CA ARG A 246 -22.26 13.50 2.66
C ARG A 246 -22.48 12.31 3.60
N LYS A 247 -22.52 11.10 3.03
CA LYS A 247 -22.77 9.86 3.76
C LYS A 247 -21.45 9.28 4.27
N LEU A 248 -21.38 8.94 5.57
CA LEU A 248 -20.20 8.30 6.14
C LEU A 248 -20.29 6.79 5.94
N ASP A 249 -19.46 6.22 5.06
CA ASP A 249 -19.53 4.80 4.72
C ASP A 249 -18.63 3.93 5.61
N THR A 250 -17.45 4.42 5.98
CA THR A 250 -16.48 3.65 6.77
C THR A 250 -15.71 4.51 7.75
N ILE A 251 -15.40 3.97 8.94
CA ILE A 251 -14.52 4.58 9.92
C ILE A 251 -13.34 3.64 10.15
N TYR A 252 -12.13 4.18 10.13
CA TYR A 252 -10.91 3.43 10.44
C TYR A 252 -10.06 4.20 11.46
N ILE A 253 -9.90 3.62 12.64
CA ILE A 253 -9.02 4.16 13.69
C ILE A 253 -7.73 3.35 13.70
N GLY A 254 -6.59 4.00 13.45
CA GLY A 254 -5.29 3.33 13.32
C GLY A 254 -4.11 4.27 13.52
N GLY A 255 -3.00 4.00 12.84
CA GLY A 255 -1.81 4.87 12.82
C GLY A 255 -0.66 4.31 13.62
N GLY A 256 -0.56 4.67 14.91
CA GLY A 256 0.30 3.98 15.86
C GLY A 256 -0.41 2.74 16.37
N THR A 257 -1.09 2.87 17.49
CA THR A 257 -1.83 1.78 18.13
C THR A 257 -2.96 2.38 18.96
N PRO A 258 -4.19 2.45 18.43
CA PRO A 258 -5.33 3.02 19.15
C PRO A 258 -5.52 2.47 20.56
N THR A 259 -5.32 1.16 20.77
CA THR A 259 -5.41 0.52 22.10
C THR A 259 -4.30 0.92 23.08
N THR A 260 -3.40 1.84 22.72
CA THR A 260 -2.51 2.48 23.72
C THR A 260 -3.23 3.51 24.56
N LEU A 261 -4.34 4.07 24.08
CA LEU A 261 -5.21 4.92 24.88
C LEU A 261 -5.79 4.11 26.05
N GLU A 262 -5.93 4.77 27.19
CA GLU A 262 -6.63 4.20 28.34
C GLU A 262 -8.12 4.01 27.99
N PRO A 263 -8.85 3.08 28.66
CA PRO A 263 -10.27 2.84 28.38
C PRO A 263 -11.09 4.13 28.33
N GLU A 264 -10.83 5.06 29.24
CA GLU A 264 -11.57 6.32 29.31
C GLU A 264 -11.21 7.30 28.19
N GLN A 265 -9.97 7.27 27.70
CA GLN A 265 -9.58 8.03 26.53
C GLN A 265 -10.21 7.45 25.25
N LEU A 266 -10.31 6.12 25.14
CA LEU A 266 -11.02 5.45 24.05
C LEU A 266 -12.50 5.87 24.03
N ARG A 267 -13.20 5.79 25.18
CA ARG A 267 -14.60 6.21 25.27
C ARG A 267 -14.79 7.67 24.87
N ARG A 268 -13.92 8.57 25.33
CA ARG A 268 -13.97 10.00 24.96
C ARG A 268 -13.89 10.22 23.46
N VAL A 269 -12.96 9.55 22.78
CA VAL A 269 -12.83 9.66 21.32
C VAL A 269 -14.05 9.05 20.62
N LEU A 270 -14.47 7.85 21.02
CA LEU A 270 -15.57 7.14 20.36
C LEU A 270 -16.92 7.84 20.57
N HIS A 271 -17.20 8.37 21.77
CA HIS A 271 -18.38 9.21 22.00
C HIS A 271 -18.33 10.49 21.17
N GLN A 272 -17.17 11.16 21.06
CA GLN A 272 -17.09 12.35 20.21
C GLN A 272 -17.36 11.99 18.73
N VAL A 273 -16.92 10.83 18.25
CA VAL A 273 -17.26 10.35 16.90
C VAL A 273 -18.76 10.10 16.76
N GLU A 274 -19.36 9.40 17.73
CA GLU A 274 -20.81 9.13 17.79
C GLU A 274 -21.63 10.42 17.75
N GLU A 275 -21.32 11.37 18.63
CA GLU A 275 -22.01 12.67 18.71
C GLU A 275 -21.88 13.50 17.43
N SER A 276 -20.74 13.40 16.74
CA SER A 276 -20.44 14.25 15.59
C SER A 276 -20.96 13.68 14.28
N PHE A 277 -20.84 12.37 14.08
CA PHE A 277 -21.12 11.72 12.80
C PHE A 277 -22.29 10.74 12.83
N GLY A 278 -22.61 10.16 14.00
CA GLY A 278 -23.52 9.02 14.10
C GLY A 278 -23.01 7.76 13.39
N PHE A 279 -23.77 6.66 13.49
CA PHE A 279 -23.38 5.36 12.92
C PHE A 279 -24.41 4.71 11.99
N ASP A 280 -25.56 5.36 11.77
CA ASP A 280 -26.73 4.74 11.11
C ASP A 280 -26.47 4.24 9.68
N SER A 281 -25.51 4.85 8.99
CA SER A 281 -25.23 4.57 7.57
C SER A 281 -23.90 3.85 7.33
N LEU A 282 -23.24 3.43 8.41
CA LEU A 282 -21.89 2.88 8.39
C LEU A 282 -21.87 1.43 7.92
N LEU A 283 -21.02 1.12 6.95
CA LEU A 283 -20.79 -0.23 6.45
C LEU A 283 -19.66 -0.94 7.20
N GLU A 284 -18.67 -0.19 7.68
CA GLU A 284 -17.55 -0.72 8.45
C GLU A 284 -17.06 0.27 9.50
N PHE A 285 -16.81 -0.24 10.71
CA PHE A 285 -16.08 0.47 11.75
C PHE A 285 -14.91 -0.39 12.22
N THR A 286 -13.71 -0.01 11.81
CA THR A 286 -12.46 -0.69 12.17
C THR A 286 -11.71 0.07 13.27
N ILE A 287 -11.24 -0.65 14.29
CA ILE A 287 -10.22 -0.15 15.22
C ILE A 287 -9.01 -1.10 15.22
N GLU A 288 -7.82 -0.55 14.93
CA GLU A 288 -6.59 -1.33 15.07
C GLU A 288 -6.26 -1.61 16.54
N ALA A 289 -6.06 -2.88 16.87
CA ALA A 289 -5.44 -3.32 18.11
C ALA A 289 -4.13 -4.08 17.79
N GLY A 290 -3.35 -3.54 16.84
CA GLY A 290 -2.20 -4.21 16.22
C GLY A 290 -0.99 -4.50 17.13
N ARG A 291 -1.11 -4.23 18.44
CA ARG A 291 -0.11 -4.49 19.47
C ARG A 291 -0.74 -5.33 20.58
N PRO A 292 -0.42 -6.63 20.64
CA PRO A 292 -0.94 -7.49 21.71
C PRO A 292 -0.60 -6.97 23.11
N ASP A 293 0.56 -6.33 23.29
CA ASP A 293 1.01 -5.70 24.54
C ASP A 293 0.22 -4.46 24.97
N SER A 294 -0.75 -3.98 24.17
CA SER A 294 -1.66 -2.90 24.57
C SER A 294 -3.11 -3.33 24.75
N ILE A 295 -3.44 -4.59 24.47
CA ILE A 295 -4.80 -5.12 24.57
C ILE A 295 -5.09 -5.54 26.02
N THR A 296 -6.16 -4.99 26.60
CA THR A 296 -6.70 -5.43 27.89
C THR A 296 -8.21 -5.66 27.77
N LYS A 297 -8.79 -6.38 28.74
CA LYS A 297 -10.24 -6.66 28.77
C LYS A 297 -11.06 -5.37 28.81
N GLU A 298 -10.65 -4.41 29.62
CA GLU A 298 -11.33 -3.14 29.84
C GLU A 298 -11.32 -2.29 28.57
N LYS A 299 -10.22 -2.30 27.80
CA LYS A 299 -10.13 -1.59 26.51
C LYS A 299 -11.02 -2.22 25.46
N LEU A 300 -11.04 -3.56 25.39
CA LEU A 300 -11.92 -4.28 24.47
C LEU A 300 -13.40 -4.07 24.84
N GLN A 301 -13.74 -4.04 26.13
CA GLN A 301 -15.07 -3.69 26.61
C GLN A 301 -15.46 -2.27 26.23
N ALA A 302 -14.57 -1.29 26.43
CA ALA A 302 -14.79 0.09 25.99
C ALA A 302 -15.05 0.20 24.48
N ILE A 303 -14.35 -0.60 23.67
CA ILE A 303 -14.59 -0.67 22.22
C ILE A 303 -15.96 -1.29 21.90
N ARG A 304 -16.38 -2.33 22.65
CA ARG A 304 -17.67 -3.02 22.46
C ARG A 304 -18.90 -2.21 22.84
N GLU A 305 -18.72 -1.11 23.58
CA GLU A 305 -19.80 -0.14 23.85
C GLU A 305 -20.27 0.56 22.56
N PHE A 306 -19.48 0.53 21.50
CA PHE A 306 -19.75 1.15 20.19
C PHE A 306 -19.93 0.08 19.10
N PRO A 307 -20.56 0.40 17.95
CA PRO A 307 -20.79 -0.55 16.87
C PRO A 307 -19.53 -0.82 16.03
N VAL A 308 -18.41 -1.12 16.69
CA VAL A 308 -17.15 -1.51 16.06
C VAL A 308 -17.32 -2.91 15.47
N THR A 309 -17.25 -3.00 14.15
CA THR A 309 -17.52 -4.24 13.40
C THR A 309 -16.25 -5.03 13.10
N ARG A 310 -15.07 -4.41 13.18
CA ARG A 310 -13.79 -5.06 12.86
C ARG A 310 -12.66 -4.57 13.76
N ILE A 311 -11.79 -5.49 14.16
CA ILE A 311 -10.54 -5.16 14.86
C ILE A 311 -9.36 -5.89 14.23
N SER A 312 -8.14 -5.51 14.62
CA SER A 312 -6.93 -6.25 14.27
C SER A 312 -6.16 -6.69 15.51
N VAL A 313 -5.62 -7.91 15.52
CA VAL A 313 -4.70 -8.42 16.54
C VAL A 313 -3.48 -8.97 15.82
N ASN A 314 -2.42 -8.19 15.77
CA ASN A 314 -1.37 -8.41 14.80
C ASN A 314 -0.09 -8.96 15.44
N PRO A 315 0.25 -10.25 15.26
CA PRO A 315 1.52 -10.79 15.74
C PRO A 315 2.70 -10.30 14.91
N GLN A 316 2.49 -10.04 13.61
CA GLN A 316 3.52 -9.88 12.57
C GLN A 316 4.27 -11.18 12.28
N THR A 317 4.63 -11.92 13.33
CA THR A 317 5.22 -13.26 13.30
C THR A 317 4.93 -13.97 14.62
N MET A 318 4.85 -15.31 14.61
CA MET A 318 4.67 -16.12 15.82
C MET A 318 5.99 -16.80 16.25
N ASN A 319 7.12 -16.17 15.91
CA ASN A 319 8.46 -16.60 16.31
C ASN A 319 9.05 -15.62 17.34
N GLN A 320 9.25 -16.06 18.58
CA GLN A 320 9.67 -15.17 19.68
C GLN A 320 11.01 -14.47 19.41
N GLU A 321 12.01 -15.21 18.91
CA GLU A 321 13.32 -14.64 18.56
C GLU A 321 13.18 -13.47 17.58
N THR A 322 12.32 -13.61 16.57
CA THR A 322 12.08 -12.56 15.57
C THR A 322 11.39 -11.36 16.21
N LEU A 323 10.39 -11.58 17.10
CA LEU A 323 9.72 -10.51 17.83
C LEU A 323 10.70 -9.65 18.62
N ASP A 324 11.63 -10.30 19.33
CA ASP A 324 12.66 -9.63 20.13
C ASP A 324 13.58 -8.77 19.23
N ILE A 325 14.02 -9.31 18.10
CA ILE A 325 14.87 -8.61 17.12
C ILE A 325 14.16 -7.37 16.55
N ILE A 326 12.89 -7.49 16.16
CA ILE A 326 12.14 -6.40 15.53
C ILE A 326 11.60 -5.38 16.55
N GLY A 327 11.92 -5.55 17.84
CA GLY A 327 11.59 -4.61 18.91
C GLY A 327 10.12 -4.66 19.37
N ARG A 328 9.44 -5.78 19.13
CA ARG A 328 8.11 -6.06 19.66
C ARG A 328 8.27 -6.82 20.98
N ARG A 329 7.82 -6.23 22.09
CA ARG A 329 8.10 -6.71 23.45
C ARG A 329 7.01 -7.59 24.07
N HIS A 330 6.13 -8.13 23.23
CA HIS A 330 5.13 -9.09 23.66
C HIS A 330 5.63 -10.49 23.33
N THR A 331 5.11 -11.47 24.04
CA THR A 331 5.32 -12.88 23.77
C THR A 331 4.32 -13.40 22.74
N VAL A 332 4.63 -14.53 22.12
CA VAL A 332 3.66 -15.16 21.21
C VAL A 332 2.40 -15.58 21.96
N GLU A 333 2.54 -16.06 23.19
CA GLU A 333 1.43 -16.47 24.06
C GLU A 333 0.55 -15.27 24.45
N GLU A 334 1.12 -14.07 24.60
CA GLU A 334 0.33 -12.84 24.78
C GLU A 334 -0.50 -12.49 23.54
N THR A 335 0.00 -12.76 22.32
CA THR A 335 -0.81 -12.62 21.10
C THR A 335 -2.00 -13.57 21.13
N GLU A 336 -1.76 -14.85 21.43
CA GLU A 336 -2.82 -15.86 21.50
C GLU A 336 -3.87 -15.50 22.55
N LYS A 337 -3.43 -15.09 23.74
CA LYS A 337 -4.33 -14.62 24.81
C LYS A 337 -5.14 -13.39 24.39
N ALA A 338 -4.51 -12.39 23.77
CA ALA A 338 -5.19 -11.18 23.33
C ALA A 338 -6.24 -11.48 22.25
N PHE A 339 -5.92 -12.38 21.31
CA PHE A 339 -6.84 -12.83 20.27
C PHE A 339 -8.04 -13.57 20.88
N LEU A 340 -7.78 -14.55 21.76
CA LEU A 340 -8.84 -15.33 22.41
C LEU A 340 -9.72 -14.46 23.30
N LEU A 341 -9.15 -13.48 24.00
CA LEU A 341 -9.91 -12.51 24.80
C LEU A 341 -10.84 -11.66 23.93
N ALA A 342 -10.37 -11.19 22.77
CA ALA A 342 -11.24 -10.49 21.83
C ALA A 342 -12.36 -11.40 21.32
N ARG A 343 -12.06 -12.66 21.01
CA ARG A 343 -13.09 -13.62 20.59
C ARG A 343 -14.12 -13.89 21.69
N GLU A 344 -13.68 -14.04 22.95
CA GLU A 344 -14.54 -14.21 24.13
C GLU A 344 -15.51 -13.03 24.32
N LEU A 345 -15.04 -11.79 24.04
CA LEU A 345 -15.85 -10.57 24.12
C LEU A 345 -16.76 -10.35 22.89
N GLY A 346 -16.85 -11.33 22.00
CA GLY A 346 -17.79 -11.34 20.89
C GLY A 346 -17.33 -10.61 19.62
N PHE A 347 -16.03 -10.32 19.48
CA PHE A 347 -15.50 -9.85 18.20
C PHE A 347 -15.50 -11.01 17.20
N ASP A 348 -16.23 -10.85 16.10
CA ASP A 348 -16.43 -11.89 15.07
C ASP A 348 -15.77 -11.54 13.73
N ASN A 349 -15.04 -10.42 13.66
CA ASN A 349 -14.21 -10.02 12.53
C ASN A 349 -12.86 -9.50 13.05
N ILE A 350 -11.93 -10.44 13.23
CA ILE A 350 -10.58 -10.18 13.71
C ILE A 350 -9.60 -10.42 12.56
N ASN A 351 -8.87 -9.37 12.19
CA ASN A 351 -7.78 -9.44 11.25
C ASN A 351 -6.45 -9.72 11.95
N MET A 352 -5.57 -10.48 11.31
CA MET A 352 -4.18 -10.62 11.73
C MET A 352 -3.23 -10.17 10.63
N ASP A 353 -2.35 -9.21 10.92
CA ASP A 353 -1.28 -8.81 9.99
C ASP A 353 0.00 -9.62 10.25
N LEU A 354 0.54 -10.18 9.17
CA LEU A 354 1.83 -10.87 9.11
C LEU A 354 2.82 -10.09 8.26
N ILE A 355 4.11 -10.23 8.57
CA ILE A 355 5.20 -9.71 7.73
C ILE A 355 6.12 -10.86 7.35
N VAL A 356 6.27 -11.11 6.05
CA VAL A 356 7.26 -12.05 5.51
C VAL A 356 8.55 -11.34 5.11
N GLY A 357 9.68 -12.03 5.20
CA GLY A 357 11.00 -11.46 4.99
C GLY A 357 11.56 -10.69 6.18
N LEU A 358 11.06 -10.96 7.40
CA LEU A 358 11.62 -10.41 8.63
C LEU A 358 13.05 -10.92 8.89
N PRO A 359 13.89 -10.17 9.62
CA PRO A 359 15.27 -10.57 9.89
C PRO A 359 15.34 -11.92 10.61
N GLY A 360 16.11 -12.85 10.04
CA GLY A 360 16.36 -14.17 10.63
C GLY A 360 15.19 -15.15 10.49
N GLU A 361 14.22 -14.85 9.61
CA GLU A 361 13.17 -15.78 9.21
C GLU A 361 13.50 -16.47 7.89
N ASP A 362 13.31 -17.79 7.90
CA ASP A 362 13.31 -18.66 6.74
C ASP A 362 11.89 -19.23 6.50
N ILE A 363 11.74 -20.05 5.48
CA ILE A 363 10.47 -20.71 5.17
C ILE A 363 9.91 -21.55 6.33
N SER A 364 10.77 -22.12 7.19
CA SER A 364 10.32 -22.94 8.33
C SER A 364 9.66 -22.07 9.41
N LYS A 365 10.23 -20.89 9.68
CA LYS A 365 9.67 -19.89 10.60
C LYS A 365 8.37 -19.31 10.07
N VAL A 366 8.24 -19.10 8.75
CA VAL A 366 6.97 -18.70 8.14
C VAL A 366 5.91 -19.80 8.29
N LYS A 367 6.26 -21.07 8.05
CA LYS A 367 5.35 -22.21 8.28
C LYS A 367 4.87 -22.29 9.73
N ASN A 368 5.77 -22.10 10.69
CA ASN A 368 5.40 -22.05 12.10
C ASN A 368 4.38 -20.94 12.39
N THR A 369 4.63 -19.73 11.88
CA THR A 369 3.71 -18.60 12.00
C THR A 369 2.32 -18.92 11.43
N LEU A 370 2.25 -19.44 10.21
CA LEU A 370 0.98 -19.79 9.56
C LEU A 370 0.24 -20.90 10.31
N ASN A 371 0.94 -21.91 10.83
CA ASN A 371 0.33 -22.97 11.62
C ASN A 371 -0.33 -22.44 12.90
N ARG A 372 0.34 -21.56 13.65
CA ARG A 372 -0.22 -20.96 14.87
C ARG A 372 -1.39 -20.02 14.55
N VAL A 373 -1.28 -19.22 13.49
CA VAL A 373 -2.39 -18.37 13.02
C VAL A 373 -3.61 -19.21 12.62
N ARG A 374 -3.40 -20.33 11.93
CA ARG A 374 -4.47 -21.26 11.57
C ARG A 374 -5.19 -21.82 12.79
N THR A 375 -4.47 -22.13 13.87
CA THR A 375 -5.07 -22.57 15.14
C THR A 375 -5.95 -21.48 15.76
N LEU A 376 -5.57 -20.21 15.65
CA LEU A 376 -6.38 -19.09 16.13
C LEU A 376 -7.63 -18.83 15.27
N ALA A 377 -7.60 -19.25 14.00
CA ALA A 377 -8.69 -19.11 13.04
C ALA A 377 -9.25 -17.67 12.95
N PRO A 378 -8.42 -16.69 12.51
CA PRO A 378 -8.91 -15.33 12.26
C PRO A 378 -9.96 -15.28 11.14
N ASP A 379 -10.58 -14.11 10.99
CA ASP A 379 -11.63 -13.88 9.97
C ASP A 379 -11.04 -13.24 8.71
N SER A 380 -9.94 -12.51 8.89
CA SER A 380 -9.09 -12.00 7.82
C SER A 380 -7.61 -12.09 8.18
N LEU A 381 -6.78 -12.19 7.15
CA LEU A 381 -5.33 -12.28 7.22
C LEU A 381 -4.75 -11.29 6.23
N THR A 382 -3.88 -10.40 6.67
CA THR A 382 -3.12 -9.54 5.76
C THR A 382 -1.66 -9.96 5.79
N VAL A 383 -1.11 -10.27 4.62
CA VAL A 383 0.29 -10.67 4.48
C VAL A 383 1.03 -9.53 3.82
N HIS A 384 1.96 -8.96 4.58
CA HIS A 384 2.87 -7.94 4.09
C HIS A 384 4.22 -8.54 3.76
N SER A 385 4.79 -8.14 2.64
CA SER A 385 6.18 -8.42 2.31
C SER A 385 7.04 -7.25 2.82
N LEU A 386 8.11 -7.54 3.57
CA LEU A 386 8.94 -6.51 4.18
C LEU A 386 9.50 -5.53 3.13
N ALA A 387 9.10 -4.26 3.24
CA ALA A 387 9.68 -3.15 2.49
C ALA A 387 10.54 -2.30 3.44
N VAL A 388 11.86 -2.33 3.24
CA VAL A 388 12.79 -1.56 4.07
C VAL A 388 12.77 -0.10 3.61
N LYS A 389 12.07 0.77 4.35
CA LYS A 389 12.04 2.21 4.07
C LYS A 389 13.26 2.92 4.66
N ARG A 390 13.66 4.03 4.03
CA ARG A 390 14.81 4.84 4.46
C ARG A 390 14.77 5.25 5.93
N ALA A 391 13.57 5.62 6.41
CA ALA A 391 13.34 6.11 7.78
C ALA A 391 13.14 4.99 8.83
N ALA A 392 13.06 3.72 8.41
CA ALA A 392 12.93 2.61 9.35
C ALA A 392 14.25 2.42 10.10
N ARG A 393 14.19 2.08 11.40
CA ARG A 393 15.39 1.80 12.21
C ARG A 393 16.22 0.66 11.60
N LEU A 394 15.58 -0.30 10.94
CA LEU A 394 16.25 -1.36 10.19
C LEU A 394 17.26 -0.80 9.17
N ASN A 395 16.90 0.27 8.47
CA ASN A 395 17.78 0.91 7.49
C ASN A 395 18.84 1.79 8.15
N MET A 396 18.50 2.47 9.26
CA MET A 396 19.45 3.30 10.00
C MET A 396 20.57 2.49 10.66
N PHE A 397 20.31 1.24 11.03
CA PHE A 397 21.26 0.34 11.68
C PHE A 397 21.58 -0.86 10.79
N LYS A 398 21.59 -0.68 9.46
CA LYS A 398 21.75 -1.75 8.48
C LYS A 398 22.97 -2.63 8.77
N ASP A 399 24.09 -2.03 9.16
CA ASP A 399 25.35 -2.72 9.48
C ASP A 399 25.21 -3.73 10.63
N LYS A 400 24.33 -3.46 11.60
CA LYS A 400 24.05 -4.37 12.71
C LYS A 400 23.29 -5.63 12.27
N TYR A 401 22.56 -5.56 11.17
CA TYR A 401 21.71 -6.65 10.67
C TYR A 401 22.20 -7.22 9.34
N GLN A 402 23.38 -6.81 8.84
CA GLN A 402 23.93 -7.26 7.56
C GLN A 402 24.13 -8.78 7.49
N GLU A 403 24.46 -9.42 8.62
CA GLU A 403 24.68 -10.87 8.69
C GLU A 403 23.37 -11.68 8.76
N MET A 404 22.21 -11.03 8.93
CA MET A 404 20.92 -11.71 9.01
C MET A 404 20.32 -11.94 7.62
N THR A 405 19.71 -13.10 7.43
CA THR A 405 18.95 -13.40 6.21
C THR A 405 17.60 -12.67 6.24
N PHE A 406 17.18 -12.19 5.06
CA PHE A 406 15.88 -11.56 4.82
C PHE A 406 15.22 -12.27 3.65
N GLU A 407 14.77 -13.50 3.88
CA GLU A 407 14.25 -14.36 2.82
C GLU A 407 12.77 -14.05 2.56
N ASN A 408 12.48 -13.60 1.34
CA ASN A 408 11.15 -13.59 0.78
C ASN A 408 11.23 -13.98 -0.69
N ASN A 409 10.48 -14.99 -1.08
CA ASN A 409 10.50 -15.55 -2.42
C ASN A 409 9.10 -16.06 -2.82
N GLN A 410 8.97 -16.50 -4.07
CA GLN A 410 7.68 -16.98 -4.59
C GLN A 410 7.14 -18.20 -3.82
N GLU A 411 8.02 -19.05 -3.27
CA GLU A 411 7.61 -20.21 -2.47
C GLU A 411 6.94 -19.78 -1.16
N ILE A 412 7.50 -18.78 -0.47
CA ILE A 412 6.92 -18.18 0.73
C ILE A 412 5.56 -17.53 0.41
N MET A 413 5.45 -16.81 -0.71
CA MET A 413 4.18 -16.21 -1.13
C MET A 413 3.11 -17.25 -1.49
N ASN A 414 3.51 -18.37 -2.10
CA ASN A 414 2.59 -19.47 -2.39
C ASN A 414 2.11 -20.13 -1.09
N LEU A 415 3.02 -20.34 -0.14
CA LEU A 415 2.70 -20.91 1.17
C LEU A 415 1.68 -20.05 1.94
N THR A 416 1.82 -18.73 1.93
CA THR A 416 0.86 -17.85 2.62
C THR A 416 -0.51 -17.85 1.94
N MET A 417 -0.55 -17.90 0.60
CA MET A 417 -1.80 -18.04 -0.17
C MET A 417 -2.50 -19.37 0.08
N GLU A 418 -1.75 -20.48 0.15
CA GLU A 418 -2.28 -21.81 0.45
C GLU A 418 -2.85 -21.86 1.87
N ALA A 419 -2.11 -21.35 2.86
CA ALA A 419 -2.59 -21.27 4.24
C ALA A 419 -3.87 -20.43 4.36
N ALA A 420 -3.97 -19.31 3.64
CA ALA A 420 -5.20 -18.50 3.61
C ALA A 420 -6.38 -19.30 3.01
N ARG A 421 -6.14 -20.04 1.92
CA ARG A 421 -7.14 -20.89 1.28
C ARG A 421 -7.60 -22.03 2.20
N GLU A 422 -6.69 -22.67 2.93
CA GLU A 422 -7.02 -23.68 3.94
C GLU A 422 -7.91 -23.13 5.06
N MET A 423 -7.78 -21.84 5.36
CA MET A 423 -8.66 -21.12 6.31
C MET A 423 -9.94 -20.57 5.67
N GLU A 424 -10.28 -21.03 4.46
CA GLU A 424 -11.46 -20.61 3.67
C GLU A 424 -11.47 -19.11 3.34
N MET A 425 -10.29 -18.50 3.27
CA MET A 425 -10.13 -17.11 2.89
C MET A 425 -9.76 -16.99 1.43
N SER A 426 -10.32 -15.97 0.79
CA SER A 426 -9.94 -15.58 -0.57
C SER A 426 -9.28 -14.21 -0.53
N PRO A 427 -8.40 -13.86 -1.49
CA PRO A 427 -7.85 -12.52 -1.59
C PRO A 427 -8.96 -11.50 -1.90
N TYR A 428 -8.88 -10.30 -1.33
CA TYR A 428 -9.89 -9.26 -1.52
C TYR A 428 -9.34 -7.86 -1.79
N TYR A 429 -8.06 -7.62 -1.50
CA TYR A 429 -7.36 -6.41 -1.94
C TYR A 429 -5.86 -6.71 -2.02
N LEU A 430 -5.16 -5.93 -2.84
CA LEU A 430 -3.73 -6.10 -3.06
C LEU A 430 -3.05 -4.79 -3.42
N TYR A 431 -1.85 -4.60 -2.90
CA TYR A 431 -0.99 -3.48 -3.29
C TYR A 431 0.49 -3.85 -3.19
N ARG A 432 1.31 -3.14 -3.96
CA ARG A 432 2.78 -3.24 -3.97
C ARG A 432 3.36 -2.02 -3.27
N GLN A 433 4.54 -2.15 -2.67
CA GLN A 433 5.28 -1.01 -2.11
C GLN A 433 6.55 -0.77 -2.91
N LYS A 434 6.96 0.51 -2.97
CA LYS A 434 8.27 0.89 -3.49
C LYS A 434 9.36 0.27 -2.60
N ASN A 435 10.48 -0.11 -3.21
CA ASN A 435 11.64 -0.70 -2.53
C ASN A 435 11.39 -2.07 -1.85
N MET A 436 10.46 -2.87 -2.36
CA MET A 436 10.31 -4.26 -1.93
C MET A 436 11.37 -5.14 -2.59
N LYS A 437 12.13 -5.91 -1.79
CA LYS A 437 12.99 -6.97 -2.34
C LYS A 437 12.11 -7.98 -3.09
N GLY A 438 12.45 -8.27 -4.35
CA GLY A 438 11.74 -9.23 -5.19
C GLY A 438 10.44 -8.75 -5.84
N ASN A 439 10.05 -7.47 -5.67
CA ASN A 439 8.86 -6.89 -6.30
C ASN A 439 7.55 -7.66 -6.02
N PHE A 440 7.44 -8.25 -4.83
CA PHE A 440 6.24 -8.95 -4.37
C PHE A 440 5.12 -7.97 -3.97
N GLU A 441 4.01 -8.54 -3.54
CA GLU A 441 2.82 -7.79 -3.14
C GLU A 441 2.50 -7.96 -1.65
N ASN A 442 1.65 -7.07 -1.16
CA ASN A 442 0.91 -7.23 0.07
C ASN A 442 -0.52 -7.62 -0.30
N VAL A 443 -1.06 -8.65 0.35
CA VAL A 443 -2.37 -9.21 0.01
C VAL A 443 -3.20 -9.34 1.27
N GLY A 444 -4.43 -8.83 1.21
CA GLY A 444 -5.45 -9.14 2.20
C GLY A 444 -6.29 -10.33 1.76
N TYR A 445 -6.44 -11.28 2.66
CA TYR A 445 -7.31 -12.43 2.56
C TYR A 445 -8.43 -12.30 3.59
N ALA A 446 -9.65 -12.67 3.21
CA ALA A 446 -10.78 -12.66 4.11
C ALA A 446 -11.75 -13.77 3.76
N LYS A 447 -12.40 -14.31 4.79
CA LYS A 447 -13.62 -15.11 4.66
C LYS A 447 -14.72 -14.26 4.00
N THR A 448 -15.79 -14.91 3.55
CA THR A 448 -16.98 -14.23 3.03
C THR A 448 -17.50 -13.22 4.06
N ASP A 449 -17.85 -12.02 3.60
CA ASP A 449 -18.36 -10.91 4.41
C ASP A 449 -17.43 -10.36 5.52
N LYS A 450 -16.15 -10.75 5.53
CA LYS A 450 -15.15 -10.28 6.51
C LYS A 450 -14.05 -9.40 5.90
N ALA A 451 -14.20 -9.03 4.63
CA ALA A 451 -13.28 -8.15 3.92
C ALA A 451 -13.29 -6.73 4.49
N GLY A 452 -12.11 -6.12 4.61
CA GLY A 452 -11.95 -4.73 5.06
C GLY A 452 -12.36 -3.74 3.96
N ILE A 453 -13.52 -3.10 4.08
CA ILE A 453 -14.03 -2.16 3.07
C ILE A 453 -13.13 -0.92 2.97
N TYR A 454 -12.71 -0.37 4.12
CA TYR A 454 -11.80 0.78 4.13
C TYR A 454 -10.49 0.48 3.38
N ASN A 455 -9.95 -0.74 3.52
CA ASN A 455 -8.72 -1.16 2.86
C ASN A 455 -8.84 -1.17 1.32
N ILE A 456 -10.01 -1.52 0.80
CA ILE A 456 -10.29 -1.42 -0.64
C ILE A 456 -10.38 0.05 -1.04
N LEU A 457 -11.18 0.85 -0.34
CA LEU A 457 -11.44 2.25 -0.67
C LEU A 457 -10.17 3.13 -0.70
N ILE A 458 -9.25 2.93 0.26
CA ILE A 458 -7.97 3.64 0.30
C ILE A 458 -7.03 3.27 -0.87
N MET A 459 -7.17 2.04 -1.40
CA MET A 459 -6.40 1.56 -2.55
C MET A 459 -7.04 1.96 -3.87
N GLU A 460 -8.34 1.77 -4.05
CA GLU A 460 -9.01 2.12 -5.29
C GLU A 460 -9.16 3.65 -5.46
N GLU A 461 -9.12 4.41 -4.36
CA GLU A 461 -9.31 5.87 -4.35
C GLU A 461 -10.59 6.27 -5.10
N LYS A 462 -11.70 5.63 -4.69
CA LYS A 462 -13.02 5.79 -5.31
C LYS A 462 -13.90 6.84 -4.63
N GLN A 463 -13.53 7.27 -3.42
CA GLN A 463 -14.25 8.29 -2.67
C GLN A 463 -13.30 9.10 -1.79
N PRO A 464 -13.73 10.28 -1.30
CA PRO A 464 -12.97 11.06 -0.35
C PRO A 464 -12.69 10.30 0.95
N ILE A 465 -11.50 10.54 1.51
CA ILE A 465 -11.10 10.05 2.83
C ILE A 465 -10.69 11.25 3.65
N ILE A 466 -11.44 11.53 4.71
CA ILE A 466 -11.14 12.62 5.63
C ILE A 466 -10.30 12.06 6.77
N ALA A 467 -9.05 12.51 6.88
CA ALA A 467 -8.11 12.03 7.88
C ALA A 467 -7.97 13.02 9.03
N LEU A 468 -8.12 12.54 10.26
CA LEU A 468 -8.00 13.27 11.51
C LEU A 468 -6.78 12.77 12.31
N GLY A 469 -6.29 13.60 13.23
CA GLY A 469 -5.12 13.30 14.06
C GLY A 469 -3.79 13.68 13.41
N ALA A 470 -2.75 13.79 14.24
CA ALA A 470 -1.38 14.06 13.79
C ALA A 470 -0.93 13.09 12.68
N GLY A 471 -0.40 13.65 11.59
CA GLY A 471 0.04 12.91 10.41
C GLY A 471 -1.08 12.39 9.50
N GLY A 472 -2.35 12.71 9.79
CA GLY A 472 -3.47 12.43 8.90
C GLY A 472 -3.31 13.16 7.55
N SER A 473 -3.62 12.46 6.45
CA SER A 473 -3.60 13.01 5.09
C SER A 473 -4.95 12.74 4.44
N SER A 474 -5.82 13.76 4.44
CA SER A 474 -7.11 13.69 3.77
C SER A 474 -6.88 13.60 2.26
N LYS A 475 -7.61 12.72 1.60
CA LYS A 475 -7.65 12.60 0.14
C LYS A 475 -9.02 13.06 -0.33
N LEU A 476 -9.08 14.22 -0.97
CA LEU A 476 -10.30 14.74 -1.58
C LEU A 476 -10.32 14.22 -3.01
N VAL A 477 -11.19 13.26 -3.27
CA VAL A 477 -11.27 12.52 -4.53
C VAL A 477 -12.46 13.02 -5.32
N PHE A 478 -12.24 13.41 -6.56
CA PHE A 478 -13.28 13.86 -7.48
C PHE A 478 -12.94 13.44 -8.92
N ASP A 479 -13.83 13.74 -9.87
CA ASP A 479 -13.75 13.30 -11.27
C ASP A 479 -13.60 11.78 -11.41
N GLY A 480 -14.37 11.02 -10.64
CA GLY A 480 -14.31 9.55 -10.64
C GLY A 480 -12.96 8.96 -10.22
N GLY A 481 -12.19 9.70 -9.42
CA GLY A 481 -10.86 9.28 -8.95
C GLY A 481 -9.70 9.65 -9.89
N ARG A 482 -9.97 10.46 -10.93
CA ARG A 482 -8.93 10.99 -11.84
C ARG A 482 -8.12 12.11 -11.20
N ARG A 483 -8.71 12.84 -10.25
CA ARG A 483 -8.03 13.92 -9.52
C ARG A 483 -8.17 13.74 -8.02
N ILE A 484 -7.04 13.96 -7.33
CA ILE A 484 -6.94 13.82 -5.88
C ILE A 484 -6.20 15.03 -5.35
N GLU A 485 -6.87 15.79 -4.49
CA GLU A 485 -6.26 16.86 -3.72
C GLU A 485 -6.00 16.37 -2.29
N ARG A 486 -4.92 16.86 -1.68
CA ARG A 486 -4.51 16.41 -0.34
C ARG A 486 -4.53 17.56 0.64
N VAL A 487 -5.07 17.29 1.82
CA VAL A 487 -4.99 18.18 2.97
C VAL A 487 -4.34 17.42 4.11
N GLU A 488 -3.20 17.91 4.57
CA GLU A 488 -2.37 17.21 5.54
C GLU A 488 -2.34 17.91 6.89
N ASN A 489 -2.51 17.10 7.93
CA ASN A 489 -2.16 17.46 9.29
C ASN A 489 -0.66 17.33 9.49
N VAL A 490 -0.11 18.18 10.35
CA VAL A 490 1.30 18.07 10.76
C VAL A 490 1.56 16.73 11.43
N LYS A 491 2.73 16.14 11.14
CA LYS A 491 3.13 14.81 11.66
C LYS A 491 3.56 14.85 13.13
N ASP A 492 4.10 15.97 13.58
CA ASP A 492 4.57 16.15 14.95
C ASP A 492 3.40 16.38 15.92
N VAL A 493 3.34 15.59 17.00
CA VAL A 493 2.24 15.62 17.97
C VAL A 493 2.19 16.95 18.72
N THR A 494 3.33 17.53 19.06
CA THR A 494 3.36 18.84 19.76
C THR A 494 2.80 19.94 18.88
N ASN A 495 3.24 20.00 17.61
CA ASN A 495 2.73 20.94 16.63
C ASN A 495 1.24 20.70 16.33
N TYR A 496 0.79 19.45 16.26
CA TYR A 496 -0.63 19.14 16.04
C TYR A 496 -1.50 19.70 17.17
N ILE A 497 -1.09 19.50 18.43
CA ILE A 497 -1.81 20.02 19.60
C ILE A 497 -1.82 21.56 19.58
N SER A 498 -0.65 22.19 19.40
CA SER A 498 -0.54 23.65 19.50
C SER A 498 -1.15 24.41 18.31
N ARG A 499 -1.25 23.76 17.14
CA ARG A 499 -1.74 24.35 15.89
C ARG A 499 -3.06 23.73 15.44
N ILE A 500 -3.86 23.21 16.38
CA ILE A 500 -5.10 22.50 16.05
C ILE A 500 -6.08 23.36 15.23
N GLU A 501 -6.17 24.66 15.51
CA GLU A 501 -6.99 25.61 14.74
C GLU A 501 -6.57 25.66 13.27
N GLU A 502 -5.25 25.69 13.04
CA GLU A 502 -4.71 25.73 11.69
C GLU A 502 -5.01 24.42 10.95
N MET A 503 -4.96 23.27 11.63
CA MET A 503 -5.29 21.98 11.02
C MET A 503 -6.77 21.92 10.62
N ILE A 504 -7.65 22.43 11.48
CA ILE A 504 -9.09 22.54 11.21
C ILE A 504 -9.35 23.50 10.04
N GLU A 505 -8.69 24.66 10.00
CA GLU A 505 -8.87 25.65 8.93
C GLU A 505 -8.37 25.14 7.58
N ARG A 506 -7.20 24.48 7.54
CA ARG A 506 -6.70 23.82 6.32
C ARG A 506 -7.72 22.82 5.78
N LYS A 507 -8.35 22.06 6.68
CA LYS A 507 -9.38 21.07 6.33
C LYS A 507 -10.64 21.73 5.81
N ARG A 508 -11.13 22.78 6.48
CA ARG A 508 -12.26 23.60 6.02
C ARG A 508 -12.03 24.13 4.62
N ALA A 509 -10.93 24.85 4.40
CA ALA A 509 -10.59 25.43 3.11
C ALA A 509 -10.43 24.37 2.01
N GLY A 510 -9.88 23.20 2.34
CA GLY A 510 -9.74 22.10 1.38
C GLY A 510 -11.07 21.45 1.03
N ILE A 511 -11.92 21.16 2.03
CA ILE A 511 -13.25 20.58 1.81
C ILE A 511 -14.10 21.55 1.01
N GLU A 512 -14.26 22.81 1.43
CA GLU A 512 -15.09 23.82 0.74
C GLU A 512 -14.65 24.09 -0.70
N ARG A 513 -13.36 23.94 -1.00
CA ARG A 513 -12.82 24.18 -2.33
C ARG A 513 -13.05 23.01 -3.29
N TRP A 514 -13.05 21.78 -2.79
CA TRP A 514 -12.92 20.59 -3.63
C TRP A 514 -14.02 19.53 -3.45
N LEU A 515 -14.83 19.61 -2.38
CA LEU A 515 -15.95 18.71 -2.07
C LEU A 515 -17.24 19.50 -1.86
#